data_AF-A0AAU0KBU8-F1
#
_entry.id   AF-A0AAU0KBU8-F1
#
_cell.length_a   1.000
_cell.length_b   1.000
_cell.length_c   1.000
_cell.angle_alpha   90.00
_cell.angle_beta   90.00
_cell.angle_gamma   90.00
#
_symmetry.space_group_name_H-M   'P 1'
#
loop_
_entity.id
_entity.type
_entity.pdbx_description
1 polymer ?
#
loop_
_entity_poly.entity_id
_entity_poly.type
_entity_poly.pdbx_seq_one_letter_code
_entity_poly.pdbx_strand_id
1 'polypeptide(L)' 'MFIPIEGEDCIFLENVVALVHDEGRTTVYYGDGHTGVTGFRPVTLRRRYRELMRGARHVELPRSQEVNGS' A
#
# COMPACT_ATOMS: atom_id res chain seq x y z
N MET A 1 -5.74 -0.30 1.88
CA MET A 1 -4.89 -0.71 0.72
C MET A 1 -3.42 -0.48 1.05
N PHE A 2 -2.50 -1.41 0.81
CA PHE A 2 -1.10 -1.28 1.28
C PHE A 2 -0.13 -1.14 0.10
N ILE A 3 0.98 -0.40 0.25
CA ILE A 3 2.14 -0.48 -0.65
C ILE A 3 3.25 -1.23 0.10
N PRO A 4 3.67 -2.41 -0.37
CA PRO A 4 4.82 -3.09 0.20
C PRO A 4 6.11 -2.32 -0.11
N ILE A 5 6.86 -2.05 0.94
CA ILE A 5 8.22 -1.56 0.92
C ILE A 5 9.14 -2.77 1.18
N GLU A 6 10.30 -2.83 0.54
CA GLU A 6 11.24 -3.93 0.79
C GLU A 6 11.69 -3.95 2.26
N GLY A 7 11.89 -5.16 2.82
CA GLY A 7 12.48 -5.33 4.15
C GLY A 7 11.50 -5.40 5.33
N GLU A 8 10.21 -5.72 5.09
CA GLU A 8 9.10 -5.84 6.08
C GLU A 8 8.22 -4.59 6.28
N ASP A 9 8.57 -3.45 5.69
CA ASP A 9 7.77 -2.24 5.81
C ASP A 9 6.59 -2.19 4.82
N CYS A 10 5.45 -1.64 5.24
CA CYS A 10 4.32 -1.36 4.35
C CYS A 10 3.69 0.00 4.64
N ILE A 11 3.28 0.73 3.60
CA ILE A 11 2.48 1.95 3.77
C ILE A 11 1.02 1.57 3.63
N PHE A 12 0.23 1.81 4.68
CA PHE A 12 -1.22 1.69 4.61
C PHE A 12 -1.83 2.95 3.98
N LEU A 13 -2.25 2.86 2.73
CA LEU A 13 -2.75 3.98 1.93
C LEU A 13 -4.16 4.46 2.27
N GLU A 14 -4.95 3.69 3.02
CA GLU A 14 -6.35 4.03 3.28
C GLU A 14 -6.49 5.31 4.10
N ASN A 15 -5.49 5.59 4.93
CA ASN A 15 -5.45 6.81 5.73
C ASN A 15 -4.43 7.83 5.20
N VAL A 16 -3.84 7.64 4.01
CA VAL A 16 -2.84 8.59 3.48
C VAL A 16 -3.54 9.78 2.84
N VAL A 17 -3.24 10.98 3.35
CA VAL A 17 -3.80 12.25 2.84
C VAL A 17 -2.83 13.01 1.94
N ALA A 18 -1.52 12.85 2.15
CA ALA A 18 -0.50 13.50 1.32
C ALA A 18 0.82 12.72 1.26
N LEU A 19 1.54 12.88 0.15
CA LEU A 19 2.91 12.45 -0.05
C LEU A 19 3.75 13.67 -0.45
N VAL A 20 4.73 14.04 0.36
CA VAL A 20 5.61 15.19 0.10
C VAL A 20 7.03 14.68 -0.03
N HIS A 21 7.72 15.04 -1.12
CA HIS A 21 9.11 14.65 -1.34
C HIS A 21 10.01 15.86 -1.19
N ASP A 22 10.98 15.77 -0.28
CA ASP A 22 11.98 16.80 -0.04
C ASP A 22 13.32 16.16 0.38
N GLU A 23 14.43 16.75 -0.03
CA GLU A 23 15.80 16.31 0.32
C GLU A 23 16.07 14.80 0.20
N GLY A 24 15.46 14.13 -0.80
CA GLY A 24 15.65 12.70 -1.04
C GLY A 24 14.84 11.78 -0.14
N ARG A 25 13.94 12.33 0.68
CA ARG A 25 12.98 11.59 1.51
C ARG A 25 11.56 11.91 1.09
N THR A 26 10.65 10.97 1.31
CA THR A 26 9.23 11.17 1.11
C THR A 26 8.53 11.02 2.46
N THR A 27 7.84 12.07 2.87
CA THR A 27 6.98 12.06 4.04
C THR A 27 5.57 11.67 3.63
N VAL A 28 5.00 10.74 4.39
CA VAL A 28 3.63 10.25 4.26
C VAL A 28 2.81 10.85 5.39
N TYR A 29 1.81 11.65 5.05
CA TYR A 29 0.89 12.22 6.03
C TYR A 29 -0.36 11.34 6.11
N TYR A 30 -0.73 10.96 7.33
CA TYR A 30 -1.93 10.18 7.61
C TYR A 30 -3.05 11.07 8.16
N GLY A 31 -4.31 10.71 7.91
CA GLY A 31 -5.49 11.46 8.33
C GLY A 31 -5.73 11.44 9.84
N ASP A 32 -5.07 10.55 10.58
CA ASP A 32 -5.04 10.51 12.05
C ASP A 32 -3.98 11.46 12.66
N GLY A 33 -3.25 12.20 11.82
CA GLY A 33 -2.19 13.11 12.24
C GLY A 33 -0.83 12.44 12.42
N HIS A 34 -0.71 11.12 12.24
CA HIS A 34 0.58 10.44 12.20
C HIS A 34 1.34 10.81 10.91
N THR A 35 2.67 10.69 10.95
CA THR A 35 3.53 10.85 9.77
C THR A 35 4.54 9.71 9.67
N GLY A 36 4.68 9.14 8.48
CA GLY A 36 5.73 8.16 8.15
C GLY A 36 6.78 8.78 7.24
N VAL A 37 8.00 8.25 7.24
CA VAL A 37 9.07 8.69 6.32
C VAL A 37 9.60 7.50 5.56
N THR A 38 9.84 7.67 4.27
CA THR A 38 10.42 6.64 3.41
C THR A 38 11.46 7.23 2.46
N GLY A 39 12.49 6.45 2.12
CA GLY A 39 13.49 6.82 1.10
C GLY A 39 12.97 6.69 -0.34
N PHE A 40 11.79 6.08 -0.54
CA PHE A 40 11.23 5.87 -1.87
C PHE A 40 10.60 7.15 -2.41
N ARG A 41 10.94 7.50 -3.66
CA ARG A 41 10.30 8.61 -4.37
C ARG A 41 8.81 8.31 -4.61
N PRO A 42 7.93 9.33 -4.67
CA PRO A 42 6.50 9.14 -4.93
C PRO A 42 6.21 8.38 -6.24
N VAL A 43 7.04 8.57 -7.27
CA VAL A 43 6.92 7.84 -8.55
C VAL A 43 7.12 6.33 -8.39
N THR A 44 8.05 5.92 -7.51
CA THR A 44 8.30 4.51 -7.20
C THR A 44 7.12 3.92 -6.43
N LEU A 45 6.60 4.65 -5.45
CA LEU A 45 5.40 4.24 -4.71
C LEU A 45 4.20 4.07 -5.64
N ARG A 46 3.95 5.02 -6.55
CA ARG A 46 2.88 4.94 -7.55
C ARG A 46 3.03 3.73 -8.47
N ARG A 47 4.26 3.40 -8.90
CA ARG A 47 4.54 2.22 -9.73
C ARG A 47 4.23 0.93 -8.97
N ARG A 48 4.78 0.77 -7.76
CA ARG A 48 4.54 -0.40 -6.89
C ARG A 48 3.05 -0.58 -6.61
N TYR A 49 2.33 0.51 -6.36
CA TYR A 49 0.89 0.48 -6.18
C TYR A 49 0.15 -0.07 -7.41
N ARG A 50 0.49 0.40 -8.61
CA ARG A 50 -0.11 -0.08 -9.85
C ARG A 50 0.18 -1.56 -10.12
N GLU A 51 1.41 -2.00 -9.83
CA GLU A 51 1.82 -3.40 -9.95
C GLU A 51 1.03 -4.29 -8.98
N LEU A 52 0.89 -3.87 -7.71
CA LEU A 52 0.04 -4.56 -6.75
C LEU A 52 -1.41 -4.66 -7.23
N MET A 53 -2.00 -3.56 -7.70
CA MET A 53 -3.38 -3.56 -8.21
C MET A 53 -3.55 -4.41 -9.47
N ARG A 54 -2.51 -4.59 -10.28
CA ARG A 54 -2.54 -5.51 -11.44
C ARG A 54 -2.57 -6.96 -10.95
N GLY A 55 -1.74 -7.32 -9.97
CA GLY A 55 -1.73 -8.65 -9.39
C GLY A 55 -3.03 -8.98 -8.65
N ALA A 56 -3.57 -8.03 -7.86
CA ALA A 56 -4.82 -8.21 -7.13
C ALA A 56 -6.04 -8.45 -8.04
N ARG A 57 -6.06 -7.89 -9.25
CA ARG A 57 -7.10 -8.18 -10.25
C ARG A 57 -7.02 -9.59 -10.85
N HIS A 58 -5.91 -10.30 -10.64
CA HIS A 58 -5.70 -11.67 -11.10
C HIS A 58 -5.88 -12.71 -9.99
N VAL A 59 -6.10 -12.28 -8.75
CA VAL A 59 -6.43 -13.19 -7.66
C VAL A 59 -7.94 -13.42 -7.71
N GLU A 60 -8.36 -14.49 -8.37
CA GLU A 60 -9.67 -15.08 -8.08
C GLU A 60 -9.66 -15.47 -6.61
N LEU A 61 -10.43 -14.75 -5.80
CA LEU A 61 -10.70 -15.17 -4.43
C LEU A 61 -11.32 -16.57 -4.51
N PRO A 62 -10.80 -17.58 -3.79
CA PRO A 62 -11.45 -18.88 -3.76
C PRO A 62 -12.89 -18.66 -3.31
N ARG A 63 -13.84 -19.08 -4.16
CA ARG A 63 -15.27 -19.05 -3.82
C ARG A 63 -15.41 -19.71 -2.46
N SER A 64 -15.95 -18.97 -1.49
CA SER A 64 -16.18 -19.45 -0.13
C SER A 64 -16.73 -20.87 -0.20
N GLN A 65 -15.94 -21.82 0.30
CA GLN A 65 -16.34 -23.20 0.36
C GLN A 65 -17.59 -23.25 1.24
N GLU A 66 -18.73 -23.60 0.66
CA GLU A 66 -19.96 -23.84 1.41
C GLU A 66 -19.61 -24.88 2.49
N VAL A 67 -19.60 -24.43 3.74
CA VAL A 67 -19.56 -25.30 4.92
C VAL A 67 -20.86 -26.07 4.91
N ASN A 68 -20.84 -27.22 4.23
CA ASN A 68 -21.88 -28.22 4.35
C ASN A 68 -21.87 -28.72 5.79
N GLY A 69 -22.85 -28.25 6.56
CA GLY A 69 -23.26 -28.91 7.78
C GLY A 69 -23.76 -30.31 7.46
N SER A 70 -23.27 -31.29 8.22
CA SER A 70 -23.91 -32.59 8.43
C SER A 70 -23.45 -33.13 9.77
#